data_AF-I4H795-F1
#
_entry.id   AF-I4H795-F1
#
_cell.length_a   1.000
_cell.length_b   1.000
_cell.length_c   1.000
_cell.angle_alpha   90.00
_cell.angle_beta   90.00
_cell.angle_gamma   90.00
#
_symmetry.space_group_name_H-M   'P 1'
#
loop_
_entity.id
_entity.type
_entity.pdbx_description
1 polymer ?
#
loop_
_entity_poly.entity_id
_entity_poly.type
_entity_poly.pdbx_seq_one_letter_code
_entity_poly.pdbx_strand_id
1 'polypeptide(L)' 'MKIIVNSTPIIALSLINQLDLLNQLFNEVIIPWAVYQEIVIAGDNKLGAK' A
#
# COMPACT_ATOMS: atom_id res chain seq x y z
N MET A 1 13.68 10.95 -0.03
CA MET A 1 12.65 11.35 0.93
C MET A 1 12.03 10.11 1.57
N LYS A 2 11.80 10.13 2.89
CA LYS A 2 11.14 9.06 3.66
C LYS A 2 9.65 9.42 3.81
N ILE A 3 8.75 8.46 3.60
CA ILE A 3 7.31 8.67 3.77
C ILE A 3 6.66 7.60 4.66
N ILE A 4 5.53 7.97 5.26
CA ILE A 4 4.59 7.05 5.91
C ILE A 4 3.35 7.00 5.02
N VAL A 5 2.96 5.81 4.55
CA VAL A 5 1.87 5.63 3.59
C VAL A 5 0.63 5.02 4.26
N ASN A 6 -0.55 5.51 3.88
CA ASN A 6 -1.84 4.97 4.35
C ASN A 6 -2.36 3.86 3.39
N SER A 7 -3.52 3.25 3.67
CA SER A 7 -4.09 2.17 2.87
C SER A 7 -4.52 2.61 1.46
N THR A 8 -5.20 3.76 1.31
CA THR A 8 -5.76 4.19 0.01
C THR A 8 -4.74 4.27 -1.13
N PRO A 9 -3.55 4.90 -0.99
CA PRO A 9 -2.55 4.93 -2.05
C PRO A 9 -2.02 3.54 -2.42
N ILE A 10 -1.84 2.65 -1.43
CA ILE A 10 -1.39 1.27 -1.66
C ILE A 10 -2.43 0.52 -2.48
N ILE A 11 -3.70 0.56 -2.06
CA ILE A 11 -4.81 -0.13 -2.74
C ILE A 11 -4.98 0.40 -4.16
N ALA A 12 -5.06 1.73 -4.33
CA ALA A 12 -5.28 2.35 -5.63
C ALA A 12 -4.18 2.01 -6.64
N LEU A 13 -2.92 2.05 -6.21
CA LEU A 13 -1.78 1.72 -7.07
C LEU A 13 -1.69 0.21 -7.35
N SER A 14 -2.00 -0.66 -6.38
CA SER A 14 -2.10 -2.11 -6.61
C SER A 14 -3.17 -2.45 -7.65
N LEU A 15 -4.35 -1.83 -7.58
CA LEU A 15 -5.46 -2.08 -8.51
C LEU A 15 -5.09 -1.79 -9.98
N ILE A 16 -4.17 -0.86 -10.22
CA ILE A 16 -3.69 -0.49 -11.56
C ILE A 16 -2.30 -1.06 -11.89
N ASN A 17 -1.77 -1.98 -11.08
CA ASN A 17 -0.43 -2.58 -11.20
C ASN A 17 0.72 -1.56 -11.21
N GLN A 18 0.60 -0.46 -10.46
CA GLN A 18 1.62 0.58 -10.33
C GLN A 18 2.13 0.77 -8.89
N LEU A 19 2.07 -0.27 -8.05
CA LEU A 19 2.54 -0.17 -6.66
C LEU A 19 4.03 0.22 -6.57
N ASP A 20 4.84 -0.21 -7.54
CA ASP A 20 6.26 0.13 -7.66
C ASP A 20 6.52 1.65 -7.73
N LEU A 21 5.53 2.43 -8.17
CA LEU A 21 5.63 3.89 -8.22
C LEU A 21 5.98 4.50 -6.84
N LEU A 22 5.55 3.89 -5.73
CA LEU A 22 5.94 4.33 -4.39
C LEU A 22 7.46 4.24 -4.18
N ASN A 23 8.10 3.19 -4.69
CA ASN A 23 9.56 3.00 -4.59
C ASN A 23 10.33 3.89 -5.58
N GLN A 24 9.70 4.30 -6.68
CA GLN A 24 10.30 5.24 -7.64
C GLN A 24 10.28 6.68 -7.12
N LEU A 25 9.22 7.05 -6.39
CA LEU A 25 9.03 8.42 -5.87
C LEU A 25 9.73 8.65 -4.53
N PHE A 26 9.90 7.61 -3.71
CA PHE A 26 10.41 7.72 -2.35
C PHE A 26 11.52 6.71 -2.08
N ASN A 27 12.54 7.12 -1.33
CA ASN A 27 13.66 6.26 -1.00
C ASN A 27 13.31 5.21 0.06
N GLU A 28 12.33 5.53 0.92
CA GLU A 28 11.87 4.63 1.97
C GLU A 28 10.36 4.84 2.19
N VAL A 29 9.61 3.74 2.09
CA VAL A 29 8.16 3.71 2.27
C VAL A 29 7.86 2.91 3.53
N ILE A 30 7.41 3.59 4.58
CA ILE A 30 6.99 2.94 5.82
C ILE A 30 5.49 2.65 5.75
N ILE A 31 5.13 1.38 5.92
CA ILE A 31 3.74 0.96 6.10
C ILE A 31 3.51 0.76 7.60
N PRO A 32 2.65 1.57 8.27
CA PRO A 32 2.29 1.34 9.65
C PRO A 32 1.66 -0.04 9.85
N TRP A 33 1.88 -0.65 11.02
CA TRP A 33 1.32 -1.96 11.33
C TRP A 33 -0.22 -2.00 11.18
N ALA A 34 -0.92 -0.95 11.63
CA ALA A 34 -2.37 -0.86 11.48
C ALA A 34 -2.83 -0.87 10.01
N VAL A 35 -2.07 -0.23 9.12
CA VAL A 35 -2.35 -0.21 7.68
C VAL A 35 -2.09 -1.59 7.07
N TYR A 36 -1.00 -2.25 7.45
CA TYR A 36 -0.71 -3.63 7.02
C TYR A 36 -1.82 -4.59 7.45
N GLN A 37 -2.30 -4.47 8.70
CA GLN A 37 -3.43 -5.26 9.22
C GLN A 37 -4.70 -5.04 8.38
N GLU A 38 -5.02 -3.79 8.04
CA GLU A 38 -6.22 -3.44 7.25
C GLU A 38 -6.23 -4.10 5.86
N ILE A 39 -5.10 -4.07 5.16
CA ILE A 39 -5.02 -4.41 3.74
C ILE A 39 -4.53 -5.84 3.46
N VAL A 40 -3.74 -6.44 4.37
CA VAL A 40 -3.17 -7.79 4.18
C VAL A 40 -3.91 -8.83 5.02
N ILE A 41 -4.29 -8.51 6.25
CA ILE A 41 -4.86 -9.50 7.19
C ILE A 41 -6.38 -9.43 7.23
N ALA A 42 -6.96 -8.23 7.28
CA ALA A 42 -8.40 -8.01 7.20
C ALA A 42 -8.90 -7.81 5.75
N GLY A 43 -8.00 -7.99 4.77
CA GLY A 43 -8.24 -7.73 3.35
C GLY A 43 -8.96 -8.85 2.60
N ASP A 44 -9.23 -10.00 3.23
CA ASP A 44 -10.03 -11.07 2.61
C ASP A 44 -11.39 -10.48 2.16
N ASN A 45 -11.65 -10.51 0.84
CA ASN A 45 -12.78 -9.88 0.13
C ASN A 45 -12.74 -8.36 -0.13
N LYS A 46 -11.59 -7.67 -0.03
CA LYS A 46 -11.48 -6.24 -0.40
C LYS A 46 -10.72 -6.02 -1.72
N LEU A 47 -11.05 -4.90 -2.37
CA LEU A 47 -10.46 -4.46 -3.64
C LEU A 47 -8.92 -4.40 -3.53
N GLY A 48 -8.22 -5.09 -4.44
CA GLY A 48 -6.75 -5.09 -4.51
C GLY A 48 -6.07 -6.35 -3.98
N ALA A 49 -6.81 -7.26 -3.32
CA ALA A 49 -6.32 -8.61 -3.03
C ALA A 49 -6.39 -9.45 -4.33
N LYS A 50 -5.24 -9.79 -4.90
CA LYS A 50 -5.10 -10.78 -5.96
C LYS A 50 -3.96 -11.72 -5.63
#